data_AF-B7UF82-F1
#
_entry.id   AF-B7UF82-F1
#
_cell.length_a   1.000
_cell.length_b   1.000
_cell.length_c   1.000
_cell.angle_alpha   90.00
_cell.angle_beta   90.00
_cell.angle_gamma   90.00
#
_symmetry.space_group_name_H-M   'P 1'
#
loop_
_entity.id
_entity.type
_entity.pdbx_description
1 polymer ?
#
loop_
_entity_poly.entity_id
_entity_poly.type
_entity_poly.pdbx_seq_one_letter_code
_entity_poly.pdbx_strand_id
1 'polypeptide(L)'
;MNTKYYSNCGTETIDAALPDGIPLLIFDPGCGVSNACHKTLVASGITVHLLQPGHLGGFGQPEQHGWDLLADLPLIDGALIKKAKTVADALIPSHTASDLLAREIFEHVLLFTVDTGWFRDFAEMCNWLASGFLRNLILFWHSVHQDHPEILYLAALPGNDTEWKAAEAVLTKRLCILQSPVVAMRFCRPGFLLSSLRAEPRQVVFLAPGMRDLMDSEMMALYQFLFRIMSNLAELNGTPFHRLVPECEQELVMQSEC
;
A
#
# COMPACT_ATOMS: atom_id res chain seq x y z
N MET A 1 7.66 24.90 -16.60
CA MET A 1 6.95 23.93 -17.45
C MET A 1 5.65 23.61 -16.75
N ASN A 2 4.49 23.79 -17.40
CA ASN A 2 3.20 23.37 -16.86
C ASN A 2 3.03 21.87 -17.15
N THR A 3 3.46 21.02 -16.21
CA THR A 3 3.18 19.59 -16.28
C THR A 3 1.68 19.38 -16.12
N LYS A 4 1.08 18.67 -17.09
CA LYS A 4 -0.34 18.31 -17.07
C LYS A 4 -0.52 16.96 -16.43
N TYR A 5 -1.50 16.86 -15.53
CA TYR A 5 -1.90 15.63 -14.88
C TYR A 5 -3.36 15.34 -15.24
N TYR A 6 -3.70 14.05 -15.29
CA TYR A 6 -5.08 13.62 -15.26
C TYR A 6 -5.57 13.58 -13.81
N SER A 7 -6.71 14.22 -13.59
CA SER A 7 -7.54 14.08 -12.40
C SER A 7 -8.72 13.17 -12.71
N ASN A 8 -9.44 12.73 -11.67
CA ASN A 8 -10.71 12.01 -11.83
C ASN A 8 -11.76 12.80 -12.66
N CYS A 9 -11.54 14.09 -12.92
CA CYS A 9 -12.48 15.00 -13.58
C CYS A 9 -11.96 15.62 -14.90
N GLY A 10 -10.74 15.28 -15.36
CA GLY A 10 -10.19 15.83 -16.60
C GLY A 10 -8.67 16.00 -16.57
N THR A 11 -8.15 16.91 -17.39
CA THR A 11 -6.71 17.25 -17.40
C THR A 11 -6.52 18.60 -16.70
N GLU A 12 -5.69 18.63 -15.67
CA GLU A 12 -5.44 19.82 -14.84
C GLU A 12 -3.94 20.08 -14.67
N THR A 13 -3.59 21.33 -14.40
CA THR A 13 -2.26 21.72 -13.91
C THR A 13 -2.21 21.50 -12.40
N ILE A 14 -1.04 21.18 -11.82
CA ILE A 14 -0.86 21.03 -10.36
C ILE A 14 -1.47 22.20 -9.58
N ASP A 15 -1.23 23.43 -10.01
CA ASP A 15 -1.75 24.64 -9.34
C ASP A 15 -3.29 24.70 -9.34
N ALA A 16 -3.94 24.12 -10.34
CA ALA A 16 -5.39 24.01 -10.42
C ALA A 16 -5.91 22.81 -9.61
N ALA A 17 -5.11 21.75 -9.54
CA ALA A 17 -5.39 20.53 -8.81
C ALA A 17 -5.05 20.60 -7.32
N LEU A 18 -4.72 21.79 -6.79
CA LEU A 18 -4.58 22.08 -5.36
C LEU A 18 -5.83 22.80 -4.83
N PRO A 19 -7.02 22.16 -4.80
CA PRO A 19 -8.18 22.76 -4.17
C PRO A 19 -7.91 22.96 -2.67
N ASP A 20 -8.40 24.08 -2.14
CA ASP A 20 -8.23 24.43 -0.73
C ASP A 20 -8.73 23.30 0.18
N GLY A 21 -7.82 22.65 0.89
CA GLY A 21 -8.15 21.69 1.93
C GLY A 21 -8.51 20.27 1.46
N ILE A 22 -8.04 19.83 0.29
CA ILE A 22 -8.12 18.42 -0.10
C ILE A 22 -6.69 17.86 -0.27
N PRO A 23 -6.38 16.71 0.36
CA PRO A 23 -5.05 16.12 0.21
C PRO A 23 -4.87 15.56 -1.20
N LEU A 24 -3.64 15.60 -1.71
CA LEU A 24 -3.31 15.04 -3.02
C LEU A 24 -2.58 13.72 -2.92
N LEU A 25 -2.92 12.80 -3.83
CA LEU A 25 -2.13 11.61 -4.08
C LEU A 25 -1.65 11.64 -5.53
N ILE A 26 -0.34 11.77 -5.71
CA ILE A 26 0.28 11.90 -7.02
C ILE A 26 1.07 10.62 -7.30
N PHE A 27 0.77 9.96 -8.42
CA PHE A 27 1.57 8.86 -8.94
C PHE A 27 2.26 9.32 -10.22
N ASP A 28 3.55 9.64 -10.14
CA ASP A 28 4.32 10.26 -11.23
C ASP A 28 5.58 9.43 -11.56
N PRO A 29 5.42 8.37 -12.36
CA PRO A 29 6.55 7.61 -12.88
C PRO A 29 7.52 8.48 -13.71
N GLY A 30 8.82 8.27 -13.51
CA GLY A 30 9.86 8.99 -14.26
C GLY A 30 10.28 10.34 -13.66
N CYS A 31 9.53 10.86 -12.68
CA CYS A 31 9.85 12.09 -11.98
C CYS A 31 10.44 11.81 -10.59
N GLY A 32 11.75 11.64 -10.51
CA GLY A 32 12.44 11.56 -9.21
C GLY A 32 12.28 12.83 -8.35
N VAL A 33 12.76 12.78 -7.10
CA VAL A 33 12.71 13.83 -6.06
C VAL A 33 13.19 15.23 -6.53
N SER A 34 13.96 15.29 -7.62
CA SER A 34 14.44 16.54 -8.22
C SER A 34 13.44 17.27 -9.13
N ASN A 35 12.21 16.75 -9.30
CA ASN A 35 11.24 17.32 -10.23
C ASN A 35 10.80 18.74 -9.83
N ALA A 36 10.54 19.57 -10.84
CA ALA A 36 9.93 20.88 -10.70
C ALA A 36 8.59 20.83 -9.97
N CYS A 37 7.77 19.78 -10.16
CA CYS A 37 6.51 19.60 -9.42
C CYS A 37 6.74 19.61 -7.90
N HIS A 38 7.61 18.72 -7.41
CA HIS A 38 7.96 18.63 -5.99
C HIS A 38 8.44 19.99 -5.45
N LYS A 39 9.36 20.65 -6.18
CA LYS A 39 9.89 21.97 -5.78
C LYS A 39 8.81 23.04 -5.75
N THR A 40 7.86 23.05 -6.68
CA THR A 40 6.74 24.00 -6.71
C THR A 40 5.82 23.80 -5.52
N LEU A 41 5.50 22.55 -5.17
CA LEU A 41 4.66 22.23 -4.02
C LEU A 41 5.29 22.71 -2.71
N VAL A 42 6.57 22.37 -2.50
CA VAL A 42 7.32 22.81 -1.31
C VAL A 42 7.43 24.34 -1.25
N ALA A 43 7.72 25.00 -2.38
CA ALA A 43 7.77 26.47 -2.46
C ALA A 43 6.43 27.14 -2.16
N SER A 44 5.32 26.42 -2.35
CA SER A 44 3.96 26.88 -2.03
C SER A 44 3.55 26.60 -0.58
N GLY A 45 4.47 26.10 0.26
CA GLY A 45 4.23 25.82 1.68
C GLY A 45 3.37 24.57 1.91
N ILE A 46 3.31 23.67 0.95
CA ILE A 46 2.55 22.42 1.03
C ILE A 46 3.44 21.34 1.64
N THR A 47 2.90 20.59 2.59
CA THR A 47 3.60 19.44 3.19
C THR A 47 3.64 18.30 2.20
N VAL A 48 4.84 17.88 1.79
CA VAL A 48 5.02 16.79 0.81
C VAL A 48 5.60 15.56 1.48
N HIS A 49 4.93 14.43 1.30
CA HIS A 49 5.33 13.12 1.75
C HIS A 49 5.82 12.29 0.57
N LEU A 50 7.13 12.02 0.51
CA LEU A 50 7.72 11.20 -0.54
C LEU A 50 7.74 9.73 -0.12
N LEU A 51 6.89 8.92 -0.73
CA LEU A 51 6.82 7.47 -0.50
C LEU A 51 7.46 6.74 -1.69
N GLN A 52 8.74 6.40 -1.53
CA GLN A 52 9.58 5.80 -2.57
C GLN A 52 10.23 4.49 -2.08
N PRO A 53 9.52 3.36 -2.10
CA PRO A 53 10.04 2.08 -1.61
C PRO A 53 11.31 1.60 -2.31
N GLY A 54 11.50 1.91 -3.60
CA GLY A 54 12.65 1.47 -4.40
C GLY A 54 13.90 2.35 -4.28
N HIS A 55 13.75 3.56 -3.75
CA HIS A 55 14.84 4.54 -3.70
C HIS A 55 15.16 4.90 -2.26
N LEU A 56 16.40 4.61 -1.85
CA LEU A 56 16.97 5.34 -0.74
C LEU A 56 17.32 6.74 -1.22
N GLY A 57 16.52 7.75 -0.92
CA GLY A 57 17.15 9.06 -0.72
C GLY A 57 18.12 8.93 0.44
N GLY A 58 19.18 9.75 0.40
CA GLY A 58 20.20 9.76 1.44
C GLY A 58 19.58 9.80 2.84
N PHE A 59 20.19 9.10 3.79
CA PHE A 59 19.80 9.18 5.19
C PHE A 59 19.67 10.65 5.62
N GLY A 60 18.55 11.02 6.24
CA GLY A 60 18.30 12.38 6.73
C GLY A 60 17.56 13.33 5.80
N GLN A 61 17.03 12.86 4.67
CA GLN A 61 16.06 13.65 3.87
C GLN A 61 14.73 13.75 4.64
N PRO A 62 14.30 14.95 5.09
CA PRO A 62 13.17 15.11 6.00
C PRO A 62 11.82 14.72 5.38
N GLU A 63 11.70 14.78 4.06
CA GLU A 63 10.46 14.54 3.31
C GLU A 63 10.29 13.06 2.89
N GLN A 64 11.34 12.24 3.11
CA GLN A 64 11.29 10.82 2.79
C GLN A 64 10.71 10.00 3.94
N HIS A 65 9.42 9.75 3.82
CA HIS A 65 8.66 9.04 4.84
C HIS A 65 8.55 7.55 4.53
N GLY A 66 8.33 6.77 5.58
CA GLY A 66 7.76 5.45 5.45
C GLY A 66 6.26 5.48 5.71
N TRP A 67 5.62 4.34 5.49
CA TRP A 67 4.23 4.13 5.86
C TRP A 67 4.06 2.75 6.46
N ASP A 68 3.91 2.71 7.78
CA ASP A 68 3.59 1.49 8.51
C ASP A 68 2.08 1.26 8.50
N LEU A 69 1.64 0.49 7.50
CA LEU A 69 0.24 0.17 7.31
C LEU A 69 -0.36 -0.55 8.54
N LEU A 70 0.38 -1.42 9.23
CA LEU A 70 -0.16 -2.12 10.40
C LEU A 70 -0.43 -1.17 11.55
N ALA A 71 0.48 -0.21 11.79
CA ALA A 71 0.30 0.78 12.84
C ALA A 71 -0.80 1.80 12.54
N ASP A 72 -1.02 2.13 11.25
CA ASP A 72 -2.00 3.13 10.82
C ASP A 72 -3.42 2.56 10.72
N LEU A 73 -3.57 1.27 10.38
CA LEU A 73 -4.88 0.62 10.21
C LEU A 73 -5.84 0.81 11.40
N PRO A 74 -5.43 0.66 12.67
CA PRO A 74 -6.29 0.94 13.83
C PRO A 74 -6.78 2.39 13.93
N LEU A 75 -6.00 3.35 13.39
CA LEU A 75 -6.26 4.79 13.49
C LEU A 75 -7.20 5.32 12.41
N ILE A 76 -7.40 4.54 11.34
CA ILE A 76 -8.30 4.87 10.23
C ILE A 76 -9.74 4.57 10.63
N ASP A 77 -10.66 5.47 10.31
CA ASP A 77 -12.08 5.26 10.60
C ASP A 77 -12.67 4.05 9.85
N GLY A 78 -13.73 3.48 10.42
CA GLY A 78 -14.43 2.34 9.87
C GLY A 78 -14.06 1.00 10.50
N ALA A 79 -14.88 -0.02 10.24
CA ALA A 79 -14.71 -1.36 10.81
C ALA A 79 -13.42 -2.02 10.31
N LEU A 80 -12.66 -2.63 11.22
CA LEU A 80 -11.37 -3.25 10.91
C LEU A 80 -11.47 -4.29 9.79
N ILE A 81 -12.54 -5.09 9.78
CA ILE A 81 -12.78 -6.08 8.71
C ILE A 81 -12.92 -5.45 7.33
N LYS A 82 -13.55 -4.28 7.21
CA LYS A 82 -13.64 -3.57 5.93
C LYS A 82 -12.26 -3.08 5.50
N LYS A 83 -11.49 -2.52 6.44
CA LYS A 83 -10.12 -2.05 6.17
C LYS A 83 -9.20 -3.20 5.73
N ALA A 84 -9.24 -4.33 6.44
CA ALA A 84 -8.46 -5.52 6.11
C ALA A 84 -8.81 -6.07 4.72
N LYS A 85 -10.12 -6.17 4.43
CA LYS A 85 -10.61 -6.53 3.09
C LYS A 85 -10.09 -5.60 2.01
N THR A 86 -10.16 -4.28 2.24
CA THR A 86 -9.64 -3.28 1.28
C THR A 86 -8.15 -3.45 1.01
N VAL A 87 -7.34 -3.77 2.03
CA VAL A 87 -5.91 -4.08 1.86
C VAL A 87 -5.73 -5.34 1.02
N ALA A 88 -6.46 -6.41 1.35
CA ALA A 88 -6.36 -7.69 0.67
C ALA A 88 -6.80 -7.59 -0.82
N ASP A 89 -7.89 -6.88 -1.09
CA ASP A 89 -8.41 -6.60 -2.44
C ASP A 89 -7.39 -5.82 -3.28
N ALA A 90 -6.73 -4.81 -2.70
CA ALA A 90 -5.73 -3.99 -3.38
C ALA A 90 -4.45 -4.78 -3.71
N LEU A 91 -4.03 -5.66 -2.79
CA LEU A 91 -2.79 -6.43 -2.92
C LEU A 91 -2.94 -7.64 -3.84
N ILE A 92 -4.08 -8.33 -3.77
CA ILE A 92 -4.32 -9.62 -4.45
C ILE A 92 -5.58 -9.47 -5.31
N PRO A 93 -5.44 -9.08 -6.59
CA PRO A 93 -6.55 -9.06 -7.55
C PRO A 93 -7.18 -10.45 -7.75
N SER A 94 -8.52 -10.55 -7.76
CA SER A 94 -9.27 -11.82 -7.69
C SER A 94 -9.67 -12.31 -9.06
N HIS A 95 -8.71 -12.87 -9.80
CA HIS A 95 -8.98 -13.41 -11.13
C HIS A 95 -9.19 -14.93 -11.11
N THR A 96 -8.65 -15.61 -10.10
CA THR A 96 -8.68 -17.08 -9.96
C THR A 96 -9.16 -17.52 -8.59
N ALA A 97 -9.55 -18.80 -8.45
CA ALA A 97 -9.89 -19.38 -7.15
C ALA A 97 -8.73 -19.34 -6.14
N SER A 98 -7.49 -19.52 -6.62
CA SER A 98 -6.29 -19.38 -5.78
C SER A 98 -6.08 -17.94 -5.30
N ASP A 99 -6.44 -16.94 -6.11
CA ASP A 99 -6.36 -15.53 -5.69
C ASP A 99 -7.39 -15.23 -4.59
N LEU A 100 -8.60 -15.77 -4.71
CA LEU A 100 -9.65 -15.60 -3.70
C LEU A 100 -9.24 -16.22 -2.36
N LEU A 101 -8.72 -17.45 -2.38
CA LEU A 101 -8.22 -18.11 -1.17
C LEU A 101 -7.02 -17.35 -0.58
N ALA A 102 -6.06 -16.93 -1.40
CA ALA A 102 -4.91 -16.14 -0.95
C ALA A 102 -5.35 -14.82 -0.29
N ARG A 103 -6.34 -14.14 -0.88
CA ARG A 103 -6.91 -12.90 -0.35
C ARG A 103 -7.59 -13.13 1.00
N GLU A 104 -8.42 -14.16 1.09
CA GLU A 104 -9.11 -14.54 2.32
C GLU A 104 -8.11 -14.86 3.43
N ILE A 105 -7.09 -15.67 3.15
CA ILE A 105 -6.04 -15.97 4.11
C ILE A 105 -5.33 -14.67 4.55
N PHE A 106 -4.97 -13.80 3.61
CA PHE A 106 -4.31 -12.53 3.92
C PHE A 106 -5.18 -11.62 4.79
N GLU A 107 -6.47 -11.50 4.49
CA GLU A 107 -7.44 -10.71 5.26
C GLU A 107 -7.48 -11.17 6.73
N HIS A 108 -7.64 -12.47 6.97
CA HIS A 108 -7.71 -13.03 8.32
C HIS A 108 -6.38 -12.95 9.07
N VAL A 109 -5.23 -13.13 8.39
CA VAL A 109 -3.92 -12.92 9.01
C VAL A 109 -3.72 -11.46 9.40
N LEU A 110 -4.14 -10.51 8.56
CA LEU A 110 -4.06 -9.09 8.85
C LEU A 110 -4.91 -8.73 10.07
N LEU A 111 -6.14 -9.25 10.16
CA LEU A 111 -7.01 -9.06 11.33
C LEU A 111 -6.37 -9.60 12.62
N PHE A 112 -5.89 -10.85 12.58
CA PHE A 112 -5.16 -11.45 13.70
C PHE A 112 -3.95 -10.61 14.12
N THR A 113 -3.18 -10.13 13.15
CA THR A 113 -1.96 -9.36 13.41
C THR A 113 -2.27 -8.03 14.07
N VAL A 114 -3.30 -7.33 13.60
CA VAL A 114 -3.71 -6.05 14.18
C VAL A 114 -4.23 -6.22 15.62
N ASP A 115 -4.99 -7.30 15.89
CA ASP A 115 -5.55 -7.54 17.22
C ASP A 115 -4.47 -7.96 18.24
N THR A 116 -3.52 -8.81 17.81
CA THR A 116 -2.53 -9.41 18.72
C THR A 116 -1.19 -8.68 18.77
N GLY A 117 -0.88 -7.85 17.77
CA GLY A 117 0.45 -7.27 17.60
C GLY A 117 1.54 -8.31 17.32
N TRP A 118 1.18 -9.47 16.74
CA TRP A 118 2.10 -10.59 16.54
C TRP A 118 3.35 -10.21 15.72
N PHE A 119 3.16 -9.42 14.67
CA PHE A 119 4.25 -8.88 13.87
C PHE A 119 4.53 -7.43 14.27
N ARG A 120 5.79 -7.03 14.19
CA ARG A 120 6.22 -5.67 14.49
C ARG A 120 5.66 -4.67 13.49
N ASP A 121 5.64 -5.04 12.21
CA ASP A 121 5.28 -4.16 11.10
C ASP A 121 4.80 -4.94 9.86
N PHE A 122 4.24 -4.21 8.89
CA PHE A 122 3.66 -4.80 7.68
C PHE A 122 4.67 -5.61 6.86
N ALA A 123 5.92 -5.15 6.80
CA ALA A 123 6.94 -5.84 6.02
C ALA A 123 7.32 -7.18 6.65
N GLU A 124 7.41 -7.25 7.98
CA GLU A 124 7.63 -8.50 8.71
C GLU A 124 6.52 -9.51 8.43
N MET A 125 5.25 -9.09 8.55
CA MET A 125 4.10 -9.95 8.24
C MET A 125 4.21 -10.52 6.82
N CYS A 126 4.45 -9.65 5.83
CA CYS A 126 4.56 -10.04 4.43
C CYS A 126 5.74 -10.99 4.18
N ASN A 127 6.86 -10.82 4.87
CA ASN A 127 8.01 -11.73 4.77
C ASN A 127 7.70 -13.13 5.25
N TRP A 128 6.98 -13.24 6.37
CA TRP A 128 6.52 -14.53 6.88
C TRP A 128 5.54 -15.21 5.92
N LEU A 129 4.57 -14.45 5.40
CA LEU A 129 3.61 -14.97 4.42
C LEU A 129 4.28 -15.41 3.11
N ALA A 130 5.30 -14.67 2.65
CA ALA A 130 6.04 -14.99 1.43
C ALA A 130 6.95 -16.22 1.58
N SER A 131 7.26 -16.66 2.80
CA SER A 131 8.17 -17.78 3.07
C SER A 131 7.59 -19.17 2.71
N GLY A 132 6.28 -19.27 2.46
CA GLY A 132 5.63 -20.53 2.05
C GLY A 132 5.44 -21.57 3.16
N PHE A 133 5.45 -21.15 4.43
CA PHE A 133 5.18 -22.00 5.59
C PHE A 133 3.85 -21.68 6.29
N LEU A 134 2.89 -21.12 5.55
CA LEU A 134 1.72 -20.47 6.12
C LEU A 134 0.82 -21.43 6.88
N ARG A 135 0.61 -22.64 6.35
CA ARG A 135 -0.21 -23.64 7.05
C ARG A 135 0.41 -24.07 8.39
N ASN A 136 1.74 -24.24 8.45
CA ASN A 136 2.44 -24.56 9.70
C ASN A 136 2.37 -23.40 10.69
N LEU A 137 2.47 -22.17 10.19
CA LEU A 137 2.35 -20.97 11.00
C LEU A 137 0.94 -20.82 11.59
N ILE A 138 -0.11 -21.08 10.81
CA ILE A 138 -1.51 -21.09 11.26
C ILE A 138 -1.71 -22.18 12.34
N LEU A 139 -1.19 -23.39 12.14
CA LEU A 139 -1.28 -24.45 13.15
C LEU A 139 -0.56 -24.08 14.46
N PHE A 140 0.60 -23.44 14.35
CA PHE A 140 1.31 -22.93 15.51
C PHE A 140 0.50 -21.84 16.23
N TRP A 141 -0.02 -20.85 15.49
CA TRP A 141 -0.89 -19.82 16.06
C TRP A 141 -2.14 -20.42 16.70
N HIS A 142 -2.77 -21.41 16.09
CA HIS A 142 -3.92 -22.10 16.65
C HIS A 142 -3.59 -22.80 17.98
N SER A 143 -2.37 -23.31 18.15
CA SER A 143 -1.94 -23.90 19.43
C SER A 143 -1.78 -22.87 20.56
N VAL A 144 -1.43 -21.62 20.22
CA VAL A 144 -1.14 -20.53 21.16
C VAL A 144 -2.37 -19.64 21.40
N HIS A 145 -3.20 -19.44 20.38
CA HIS A 145 -4.37 -18.55 20.34
C HIS A 145 -5.65 -19.34 20.01
N GLN A 146 -5.96 -20.32 20.86
CA GLN A 146 -7.00 -21.34 20.61
C GLN A 146 -8.41 -20.76 20.40
N ASP A 147 -8.73 -19.64 21.05
CA ASP A 147 -10.05 -19.02 20.99
C ASP A 147 -10.12 -17.80 20.06
N HIS A 148 -9.03 -17.47 19.34
CA HIS A 148 -9.01 -16.30 18.48
C HIS A 148 -9.82 -16.56 17.20
N PRO A 149 -10.85 -15.75 16.88
CA PRO A 149 -11.81 -16.05 15.82
C PRO A 149 -11.14 -16.21 14.44
N GLU A 150 -10.20 -15.33 14.12
CA GLU A 150 -9.50 -15.36 12.83
C GLU A 150 -8.61 -16.59 12.68
N ILE A 151 -8.02 -17.09 13.77
CA ILE A 151 -7.16 -18.28 13.75
C ILE A 151 -8.01 -19.55 13.68
N LEU A 152 -9.13 -19.59 14.41
CA LEU A 152 -10.13 -20.65 14.28
C LEU A 152 -10.66 -20.75 12.84
N TYR A 153 -10.93 -19.61 12.21
CA TYR A 153 -11.35 -19.55 10.82
C TYR A 153 -10.27 -20.12 9.89
N LEU A 154 -9.04 -19.61 9.98
CA LEU A 154 -7.91 -20.05 9.17
C LEU A 154 -7.60 -21.54 9.35
N ALA A 155 -7.71 -22.06 10.58
CA ALA A 155 -7.50 -23.47 10.87
C ALA A 155 -8.61 -24.37 10.33
N ALA A 156 -9.83 -23.84 10.20
CA ALA A 156 -10.99 -24.53 9.65
C ALA A 156 -11.16 -24.38 8.13
N LEU A 157 -10.35 -23.52 7.47
CA LEU A 157 -10.45 -23.26 6.04
C LEU A 157 -10.38 -24.57 5.23
N PRO A 158 -11.42 -24.89 4.45
CA PRO A 158 -11.41 -26.08 3.62
C PRO A 158 -10.43 -25.89 2.47
N GLY A 159 -9.61 -26.91 2.20
CA GLY A 159 -8.73 -26.91 1.05
C GLY A 159 -7.83 -28.13 1.06
N ASN A 160 -7.67 -28.76 -0.10
CA ASN A 160 -6.65 -29.79 -0.27
C ASN A 160 -5.25 -29.16 -0.37
N ASP A 161 -4.21 -29.97 -0.26
CA ASP A 161 -2.82 -29.49 -0.28
C ASP A 161 -2.45 -28.73 -1.57
N THR A 162 -3.11 -29.03 -2.69
CA THR A 162 -2.86 -28.34 -3.97
C THR A 162 -3.42 -26.93 -3.95
N GLU A 163 -4.62 -26.74 -3.40
CA GLU A 163 -5.27 -25.43 -3.28
C GLU A 163 -4.49 -24.51 -2.34
N TRP A 164 -4.07 -25.03 -1.19
CA TRP A 164 -3.22 -24.31 -0.24
C TRP A 164 -1.89 -23.89 -0.87
N LYS A 165 -1.20 -24.80 -1.57
CA LYS A 165 0.05 -24.47 -2.28
C LYS A 165 -0.16 -23.43 -3.37
N ALA A 166 -1.29 -23.46 -4.07
CA ALA A 166 -1.61 -22.46 -5.09
C ALA A 166 -1.84 -21.07 -4.46
N ALA A 167 -2.56 -21.00 -3.34
CA ALA A 167 -2.76 -19.74 -2.61
C ALA A 167 -1.45 -19.22 -2.01
N GLU A 168 -0.61 -20.08 -1.42
CA GLU A 168 0.73 -19.71 -0.94
C GLU A 168 1.60 -19.19 -2.09
N ALA A 169 1.55 -19.81 -3.28
CA ALA A 169 2.29 -19.33 -4.45
C ALA A 169 1.82 -17.92 -4.90
N VAL A 170 0.52 -17.63 -4.82
CA VAL A 170 -0.01 -16.28 -5.06
C VAL A 170 0.54 -15.30 -4.04
N LEU A 171 0.50 -15.63 -2.75
CA LEU A 171 1.02 -14.79 -1.68
C LEU A 171 2.52 -14.53 -1.84
N THR A 172 3.33 -15.58 -2.04
CA THR A 172 4.77 -15.45 -2.28
C THR A 172 5.05 -14.53 -3.47
N LYS A 173 4.34 -14.70 -4.59
CA LYS A 173 4.51 -13.86 -5.77
C LYS A 173 4.13 -12.40 -5.52
N ARG A 174 3.09 -12.12 -4.73
CA ARG A 174 2.63 -10.75 -4.46
C ARG A 174 3.47 -10.05 -3.40
N LEU A 175 4.07 -10.81 -2.49
CA LEU A 175 4.76 -10.29 -1.32
C LEU A 175 6.29 -10.34 -1.44
N CYS A 176 6.85 -11.02 -2.45
CA CYS A 176 8.30 -11.19 -2.61
C CYS A 176 9.08 -9.87 -2.59
N ILE A 177 8.53 -8.80 -3.16
CA ILE A 177 9.21 -7.50 -3.21
C ILE A 177 9.43 -6.90 -1.82
N LEU A 178 8.59 -7.26 -0.84
CA LEU A 178 8.72 -6.83 0.56
C LEU A 178 9.82 -7.61 1.30
N GLN A 179 10.36 -8.69 0.72
CA GLN A 179 11.56 -9.40 1.22
C GLN A 179 12.85 -8.64 0.93
N SER A 180 12.82 -7.65 0.02
CA SER A 180 13.96 -6.75 -0.18
C SER A 180 14.19 -5.92 1.10
N PRO A 181 15.38 -5.98 1.73
CA PRO A 181 15.65 -5.21 2.94
C PRO A 181 15.50 -3.70 2.74
N VAL A 182 15.77 -3.22 1.52
CA VAL A 182 15.63 -1.80 1.17
C VAL A 182 14.15 -1.39 1.19
N VAL A 183 13.28 -2.22 0.58
CA VAL A 183 11.84 -1.99 0.54
C VAL A 183 11.24 -2.14 1.93
N ALA A 184 11.53 -3.24 2.63
CA ALA A 184 11.06 -3.50 3.98
C ALA A 184 11.34 -2.33 4.93
N MET A 185 12.59 -1.85 4.95
CA MET A 185 13.00 -0.71 5.78
C MET A 185 12.14 0.54 5.55
N ARG A 186 11.58 0.75 4.35
CA ARG A 186 10.73 1.90 4.04
C ARG A 186 9.32 1.75 4.57
N PHE A 187 8.76 0.53 4.59
CA PHE A 187 7.48 0.29 5.25
C PHE A 187 7.56 0.38 6.78
N CYS A 188 8.73 0.08 7.37
CA CYS A 188 8.94 0.16 8.81
C CYS A 188 9.29 1.57 9.33
N ARG A 189 9.46 2.58 8.44
CA ARG A 189 9.89 3.92 8.85
C ARG A 189 8.69 4.75 9.30
N PRO A 190 8.78 5.46 10.45
CA PRO A 190 7.82 6.49 10.80
C PRO A 190 7.79 7.58 9.72
N GLY A 191 6.61 8.15 9.47
CA GLY A 191 6.51 9.31 8.60
C GLY A 191 5.08 9.69 8.27
N PHE A 192 4.48 8.96 7.33
CA PHE A 192 3.12 9.27 6.87
C PHE A 192 2.09 8.42 7.63
N LEU A 193 0.96 9.04 8.00
CA LEU A 193 -0.22 8.38 8.57
C LEU A 193 -1.46 8.92 7.86
N LEU A 194 -2.35 8.05 7.39
CA LEU A 194 -3.61 8.45 6.76
C LEU A 194 -4.52 9.21 7.72
N SER A 195 -4.44 8.92 9.02
CA SER A 195 -5.15 9.68 10.05
C SER A 195 -4.74 11.16 10.11
N SER A 196 -3.51 11.51 9.67
CA SER A 196 -3.00 12.89 9.68
C SER A 196 -3.66 13.78 8.62
N LEU A 197 -4.25 13.21 7.56
CA LEU A 197 -4.92 13.94 6.49
C LEU A 197 -6.06 14.85 6.99
N ARG A 198 -6.68 14.49 8.11
CA ARG A 198 -7.76 15.28 8.74
C ARG A 198 -7.22 16.52 9.47
N ALA A 199 -6.06 16.39 10.09
CA ALA A 199 -5.42 17.48 10.82
C ALA A 199 -4.73 18.46 9.87
N GLU A 200 -4.15 17.93 8.78
CA GLU A 200 -3.39 18.70 7.80
C GLU A 200 -3.87 18.37 6.38
N PRO A 201 -5.00 18.94 5.93
CA PRO A 201 -5.55 18.62 4.61
C PRO A 201 -4.72 19.16 3.44
N ARG A 202 -3.73 20.03 3.69
CA ARG A 202 -2.78 20.53 2.68
C ARG A 202 -1.53 19.65 2.60
N GLN A 203 -1.76 18.34 2.55
CA GLN A 203 -0.71 17.33 2.42
C GLN A 203 -0.76 16.70 1.04
N VAL A 204 0.43 16.41 0.49
CA VAL A 204 0.59 15.70 -0.77
C VAL A 204 1.39 14.44 -0.52
N VAL A 205 0.84 13.29 -0.90
CA VAL A 205 1.58 12.03 -0.95
C VAL A 205 2.05 11.81 -2.37
N PHE A 206 3.35 11.66 -2.54
CA PHE A 206 4.00 11.51 -3.83
C PHE A 206 4.59 10.10 -3.96
N LEU A 207 4.05 9.34 -4.91
CA LEU A 207 4.55 8.05 -5.35
C LEU A 207 5.34 8.27 -6.64
N ALA A 208 6.67 8.35 -6.51
CA ALA A 208 7.60 8.65 -7.61
C ALA A 208 8.54 7.46 -7.88
N PRO A 209 8.12 6.47 -8.68
CA PRO A 209 9.04 5.45 -9.18
C PRO A 209 10.15 6.08 -10.01
N GLY A 210 11.40 5.74 -9.70
CA GLY A 210 12.52 6.12 -10.56
C GLY A 210 12.61 5.26 -11.82
N MET A 211 13.48 5.62 -12.76
CA MET A 211 13.65 4.90 -14.04
C MET A 211 13.95 3.41 -13.87
N ARG A 212 14.65 3.02 -12.79
CA ARG A 212 14.92 1.60 -12.52
C ARG A 212 13.68 0.88 -11.99
N ASP A 213 12.88 1.55 -11.16
CA ASP A 213 11.63 1.00 -10.63
C ASP A 213 10.65 0.74 -11.78
N LEU A 214 10.59 1.63 -12.77
CA LEU A 214 9.77 1.48 -13.98
C LEU A 214 10.08 0.22 -14.79
N MET A 215 11.32 -0.26 -14.74
CA MET A 215 11.76 -1.47 -15.44
C MET A 215 11.57 -2.74 -14.61
N ASP A 216 11.23 -2.60 -13.33
CA ASP A 216 11.00 -3.69 -12.39
C ASP A 216 9.49 -3.85 -12.16
N SER A 217 8.93 -4.93 -12.71
CA SER A 217 7.50 -5.20 -12.65
C SER A 217 6.98 -5.42 -11.22
N GLU A 218 7.82 -5.94 -10.32
CA GLU A 218 7.45 -6.16 -8.92
C GLU A 218 7.40 -4.82 -8.16
N MET A 219 8.37 -3.95 -8.41
CA MET A 219 8.35 -2.58 -7.87
C MET A 219 7.16 -1.77 -8.38
N MET A 220 6.85 -1.85 -9.68
CA MET A 220 5.67 -1.15 -10.21
C MET A 220 4.36 -1.69 -9.63
N ALA A 221 4.25 -3.01 -9.44
CA ALA A 221 3.11 -3.60 -8.75
C ALA A 221 2.99 -3.07 -7.31
N LEU A 222 4.10 -2.89 -6.60
CA LEU A 222 4.13 -2.30 -5.27
C LEU A 222 3.64 -0.84 -5.26
N TYR A 223 4.10 -0.01 -6.20
CA TYR A 223 3.61 1.36 -6.31
C TYR A 223 2.12 1.44 -6.66
N GLN A 224 1.65 0.57 -7.56
CA GLN A 224 0.22 0.47 -7.89
C GLN A 224 -0.61 0.04 -6.68
N PHE A 225 -0.11 -0.93 -5.91
CA PHE A 225 -0.71 -1.32 -4.63
C PHE A 225 -0.81 -0.11 -3.70
N LEU A 226 0.30 0.60 -3.44
CA LEU A 226 0.36 1.78 -2.59
C LEU A 226 -0.65 2.85 -3.02
N PHE A 227 -0.69 3.17 -4.31
CA PHE A 227 -1.61 4.17 -4.86
C PHE A 227 -3.08 3.79 -4.61
N ARG A 228 -3.43 2.53 -4.88
CA ARG A 228 -4.78 2.00 -4.69
C ARG A 228 -5.17 1.97 -3.22
N ILE A 229 -4.31 1.42 -2.37
CA ILE A 229 -4.65 1.22 -0.97
C ILE A 229 -4.75 2.54 -0.21
N MET A 230 -3.88 3.51 -0.49
CA MET A 230 -3.98 4.85 0.09
C MET A 230 -5.27 5.54 -0.34
N SER A 231 -5.62 5.47 -1.63
CA SER A 231 -6.87 6.03 -2.14
C SER A 231 -8.08 5.44 -1.41
N ASN A 232 -8.17 4.10 -1.37
CA ASN A 232 -9.34 3.40 -0.83
C ASN A 232 -9.45 3.57 0.69
N LEU A 233 -8.32 3.54 1.42
CA LEU A 233 -8.34 3.76 2.87
C LEU A 233 -8.62 5.23 3.21
N ALA A 234 -8.16 6.20 2.41
CA ALA A 234 -8.50 7.61 2.59
C ALA A 234 -10.00 7.88 2.37
N GLU A 235 -10.61 7.22 1.38
CA GLU A 235 -12.06 7.23 1.18
C GLU A 235 -12.81 6.65 2.40
N LEU A 236 -12.37 5.50 2.93
CA LEU A 236 -12.93 4.93 4.16
C LEU A 236 -12.73 5.86 5.37
N ASN A 237 -11.60 6.58 5.41
CA ASN A 237 -11.31 7.60 6.41
C ASN A 237 -12.12 8.89 6.22
N GLY A 238 -13.00 8.97 5.22
CA GLY A 238 -13.81 10.17 4.95
C GLY A 238 -13.00 11.40 4.51
N THR A 239 -11.76 11.22 4.09
CA THR A 239 -10.88 12.30 3.59
C THR A 239 -10.23 11.84 2.29
N PRO A 240 -11.01 11.70 1.20
CA PRO A 240 -10.51 11.15 -0.05
C PRO A 240 -9.41 12.04 -0.63
N PHE A 241 -8.40 11.40 -1.23
CA PHE A 241 -7.41 12.10 -2.01
C PHE A 241 -8.01 12.63 -3.31
N HIS A 242 -7.59 13.84 -3.71
CA HIS A 242 -7.62 14.20 -5.12
C HIS A 242 -6.41 13.54 -5.81
N ARG A 243 -6.70 12.64 -6.76
CA ARG A 243 -5.71 11.76 -7.37
C ARG A 243 -5.19 12.36 -8.67
N LEU A 244 -3.87 12.33 -8.87
CA LEU A 244 -3.22 12.83 -10.07
C LEU A 244 -2.24 11.80 -10.65
N VAL A 245 -2.33 11.59 -11.97
CA VAL A 245 -1.44 10.72 -12.75
C VAL A 245 -0.98 11.46 -14.02
N PRO A 246 0.29 11.37 -14.45
CA PRO A 246 0.79 12.02 -15.67
C PRO A 246 0.03 11.65 -16.93
N GLU A 247 -0.06 12.61 -17.85
CA GLU A 247 -0.77 12.44 -19.12
C GLU A 247 -0.19 11.33 -20.01
N CYS A 248 1.12 11.12 -19.96
CA CYS A 248 1.82 10.15 -20.79
C CYS A 248 1.76 8.70 -20.28
N GLU A 249 1.21 8.45 -19.08
CA GLU A 249 1.36 7.16 -18.38
C GLU A 249 0.01 6.52 -17.99
N GLN A 250 -1.09 7.04 -18.53
CA GLN A 250 -2.45 6.50 -18.31
C GLN A 250 -2.57 5.00 -18.65
N GLU A 251 -1.84 4.52 -19.65
CA GLU A 251 -1.88 3.10 -20.06
C GLU A 251 -1.35 2.16 -18.96
N LEU A 252 -0.41 2.61 -18.12
CA LEU A 252 0.17 1.79 -17.03
C LEU A 252 -0.74 1.69 -15.80
N VAL A 253 -1.59 2.69 -15.57
CA VAL A 253 -2.55 2.70 -14.45
C VAL A 253 -3.84 1.99 -14.83
N MET A 254 -4.34 2.21 -16.05
CA MET A 254 -5.61 1.64 -16.53
C MET A 254 -5.56 0.14 -16.84
N GLN A 255 -4.40 -0.44 -17.16
CA GLN A 255 -4.29 -1.89 -17.37
C GLN A 255 -4.48 -2.73 -16.09
N SER A 256 -4.53 -2.09 -14.91
CA SER A 256 -4.78 -2.74 -13.63
C SER A 256 -6.27 -2.73 -13.22
N GLU A 257 -7.11 -1.93 -13.88
CA GLU A 257 -8.54 -1.75 -13.56
C GLU A 257 -9.48 -2.71 -14.31
N CYS A 258 -8.93 -3.60 -15.15
CA CYS A 258 -9.64 -4.67 -15.86
C CYS A 258 -9.33 -6.05 -15.26
#